data_AF-A0A084ZCC3-F1
#
_entry.id   AF-A0A084ZCC3-F1
#
_cell.length_a   1.000
_cell.length_b   1.000
_cell.length_c   1.000
_cell.angle_alpha   90.00
_cell.angle_beta   90.00
_cell.angle_gamma   90.00
#
_symmetry.space_group_name_H-M   'P 1'
#
loop_
_entity.id
_entity.type
_entity.pdbx_description
1 polymer ?
#
loop_
_entity_poly.entity_id
_entity_poly.type
_entity_poly.pdbx_seq_one_letter_code
_entity_poly.pdbx_strand_id
1 'polypeptide(L)'
;MNNYVISNAVSDVLAERHRQQSVKGFSVQQDDTYIEGELAAAAISYIEPMEAGNYWPADWPAASFKPSDYRRNLVKATALLLAELERIDRQQPCEGETTK
;
A
#
# COMPACT_ATOMS: atom_id res chain seq x y z
N MET A 1 -0.97 -4.37 -29.58
CA MET A 1 -1.38 -4.14 -28.18
C MET A 1 -1.26 -5.48 -27.46
N ASN A 2 -0.33 -5.62 -26.52
CA ASN A 2 -0.22 -6.85 -25.75
C ASN A 2 -1.46 -6.97 -24.86
N ASN A 3 -2.28 -8.00 -25.12
CA ASN A 3 -3.49 -8.26 -24.35
C ASN A 3 -3.08 -9.02 -23.09
N TYR A 4 -2.72 -8.29 -22.04
CA TYR A 4 -2.39 -8.91 -20.75
C TYR A 4 -3.69 -9.36 -20.07
N VAL A 5 -3.82 -10.65 -19.80
CA VAL A 5 -4.95 -11.16 -19.02
C VAL A 5 -4.73 -10.75 -17.56
N ILE A 6 -5.62 -9.90 -17.02
CA ILE A 6 -5.63 -9.54 -15.61
C ILE A 6 -6.03 -10.78 -14.81
N SER A 7 -5.10 -11.29 -13.99
CA SER A 7 -5.41 -12.40 -13.08
C SER A 7 -6.32 -11.93 -11.93
N ASN A 8 -7.03 -12.86 -11.31
CA ASN A 8 -7.83 -12.57 -10.11
C ASN A 8 -7.00 -11.91 -9.00
N ALA A 9 -5.72 -12.28 -8.86
CA ALA A 9 -4.83 -11.67 -7.88
C ALA A 9 -4.58 -10.19 -8.16
N VAL A 10 -4.30 -9.82 -9.42
CA VAL A 10 -4.12 -8.42 -9.82
C VAL A 10 -5.43 -7.64 -9.62
N SER A 11 -6.56 -8.21 -10.03
CA SER A 11 -7.88 -7.59 -9.83
C SER A 11 -8.17 -7.31 -8.35
N ASP A 12 -7.86 -8.27 -7.46
CA ASP A 12 -8.14 -8.14 -6.03
C ASP A 12 -7.26 -7.08 -5.35
N VAL A 13 -6.00 -6.95 -5.75
CA VAL A 13 -5.08 -5.92 -5.25
C VAL A 13 -5.59 -4.53 -5.65
N LEU A 14 -5.97 -4.35 -6.91
CA LEU A 14 -6.53 -3.07 -7.39
C LEU A 14 -7.85 -2.73 -6.69
N ALA A 15 -8.73 -3.73 -6.51
CA ALA A 15 -9.98 -3.56 -5.77
C ALA A 15 -9.72 -3.17 -4.30
N GLU A 16 -8.71 -3.76 -3.66
CA GLU A 16 -8.35 -3.43 -2.28
C GLU A 16 -7.73 -2.04 -2.15
N ARG A 17 -6.84 -1.64 -3.06
CA ARG A 17 -6.30 -0.28 -3.10
C ARG A 17 -7.42 0.75 -3.28
N HIS A 18 -8.35 0.50 -4.19
CA HIS A 18 -9.54 1.33 -4.35
C HIS A 18 -10.41 1.37 -3.08
N ARG A 19 -10.60 0.23 -2.39
CA ARG A 19 -11.36 0.16 -1.13
C ARG A 19 -10.70 0.96 0.00
N GLN A 20 -9.37 0.96 0.08
CA GLN A 20 -8.63 1.80 1.04
C GLN A 20 -8.92 3.29 0.82
N GLN A 21 -8.93 3.75 -0.43
CA GLN A 21 -9.24 5.15 -0.74
C GLN A 21 -10.74 5.47 -0.54
N SER A 22 -11.64 4.72 -1.17
CA SER A 22 -13.07 5.03 -1.25
C SER A 22 -13.87 4.72 0.03
N VAL A 23 -13.46 3.71 0.80
CA VAL A 23 -14.21 3.26 2.00
C VAL A 23 -13.49 3.65 3.28
N LYS A 24 -12.15 3.60 3.31
CA LYS A 24 -11.38 3.95 4.52
C LYS A 24 -10.93 5.40 4.54
N GLY A 25 -11.03 6.13 3.42
CA GLY A 25 -10.62 7.53 3.34
C GLY A 25 -9.10 7.72 3.35
N PHE A 26 -8.33 6.67 3.04
CA PHE A 26 -6.87 6.75 2.96
C PHE A 26 -6.49 7.46 1.67
N SER A 27 -6.36 8.79 1.76
CA SER A 27 -6.11 9.66 0.61
C SER A 27 -4.65 9.56 0.15
N VAL A 28 -4.41 9.81 -1.14
CA VAL A 28 -3.04 9.86 -1.68
C VAL A 28 -2.22 10.98 -1.05
N GLN A 29 -2.85 12.09 -0.65
CA GLN A 29 -2.20 13.19 0.06
C GLN A 29 -1.75 12.77 1.46
N GLN A 30 -2.52 11.92 2.14
CA GLN A 30 -2.11 11.33 3.42
C GLN A 30 -0.97 10.34 3.21
N ASP A 31 -1.06 9.49 2.18
CA ASP A 31 0.03 8.58 1.81
C ASP A 31 1.34 9.35 1.58
N ASP A 32 1.29 10.53 0.96
CA ASP A 32 2.45 11.42 0.73
C ASP A 32 3.12 11.95 2.01
N THR A 33 2.46 11.85 3.17
CA THR A 33 3.03 12.21 4.47
C THR A 33 3.84 11.08 5.12
N TYR A 34 3.68 9.84 4.65
CA TYR A 34 4.38 8.66 5.18
C TYR A 34 5.74 8.49 4.48
N ILE A 35 6.77 9.12 5.04
CA ILE A 35 8.10 9.21 4.42
C ILE A 35 9.16 8.30 5.06
N GLU A 36 8.82 7.63 6.16
CA GLU A 36 9.72 6.73 6.90
C GLU A 36 9.44 5.25 6.57
N GLY A 37 8.64 4.98 5.53
CA GLY A 37 8.30 3.63 5.07
C GLY A 37 7.12 3.01 5.81
N GLU A 38 6.25 3.81 6.43
CA GLU A 38 5.12 3.37 7.24
C GLU A 38 4.14 2.50 6.45
N LEU A 39 3.90 2.81 5.16
CA LEU A 39 3.07 1.99 4.27
C LEU A 39 3.68 0.60 4.06
N ALA A 40 5.00 0.51 3.88
CA ALA A 40 5.71 -0.76 3.76
C ALA A 40 5.72 -1.53 5.10
N ALA A 41 5.90 -0.85 6.23
CA ALA A 41 5.87 -1.46 7.56
C ALA A 41 4.47 -2.03 7.88
N ALA A 42 3.40 -1.30 7.54
CA ALA A 42 2.03 -1.80 7.61
C ALA A 42 1.81 -3.01 6.67
N ALA A 43 2.44 -3.05 5.49
CA ALA A 43 2.38 -4.21 4.60
C ALA A 43 3.03 -5.45 5.25
N ILE A 44 4.20 -5.32 5.89
CA ILE A 44 4.86 -6.41 6.63
C ILE A 44 3.93 -6.97 7.70
N SER A 45 3.21 -6.10 8.42
CA SER A 45 2.25 -6.52 9.45
C SER A 45 1.10 -7.36 8.88
N TYR A 46 0.71 -7.18 7.62
CA TYR A 46 -0.24 -8.07 6.96
C TYR A 46 0.43 -9.36 6.43
N ILE A 47 1.69 -9.33 6.00
CA ILE A 47 2.42 -10.54 5.58
C ILE A 47 2.64 -11.48 6.77
N GLU A 48 3.08 -10.95 7.90
CA GLU A 48 3.35 -11.67 9.15
C GLU A 48 2.55 -11.05 10.32
N PRO A 49 1.25 -11.37 10.49
CA PRO A 49 0.41 -10.79 11.53
C PRO A 49 0.89 -11.02 12.96
N MET A 50 1.67 -12.07 13.20
CA MET A 50 2.28 -12.34 14.51
C MET A 50 3.34 -11.32 14.89
N GLU A 51 3.99 -10.71 13.90
CA GLU A 51 5.05 -9.70 14.06
C GLU A 51 4.51 -8.27 13.96
N ALA A 52 3.19 -8.08 13.85
CA ALA A 52 2.58 -6.76 13.71
C ALA A 52 2.95 -5.80 14.86
N GLY A 53 3.24 -6.30 16.06
CA GLY A 53 3.71 -5.48 17.18
C GLY A 53 5.07 -4.80 16.94
N ASN A 54 5.89 -5.32 16.02
CA ASN A 54 7.21 -4.80 15.68
C ASN A 54 7.18 -3.87 14.46
N TYR A 55 6.19 -4.01 13.57
CA TYR A 55 6.16 -3.32 12.28
C TYR A 55 4.97 -2.40 12.08
N TRP A 56 3.88 -2.55 12.83
CA TRP A 56 2.73 -1.66 12.67
C TRP A 56 3.14 -0.24 13.06
N PRO A 57 2.91 0.78 12.21
CA PRO A 57 3.35 2.14 12.51
C PRO A 57 2.81 2.60 13.86
N ALA A 58 3.70 3.10 14.73
CA ALA A 58 3.40 3.38 16.14
C ALA A 58 2.27 4.41 16.30
N ASP A 59 2.21 5.39 15.39
CA ASP A 59 1.19 6.46 15.42
C ASP A 59 -0.13 6.06 14.74
N TRP A 60 -0.21 4.86 14.18
CA TRP A 60 -1.45 4.37 13.56
C TRP A 60 -2.32 3.63 14.59
N PRO A 61 -3.65 3.81 14.57
CA PRO A 61 -4.51 3.12 15.52
C PRO A 61 -4.39 1.60 15.36
N ALA A 62 -3.97 0.90 16.42
CA ALA A 62 -3.90 -0.57 16.43
C ALA A 62 -5.26 -1.21 16.08
N ALA A 63 -6.37 -0.56 16.42
CA ALA A 63 -7.72 -1.01 16.07
C ALA A 63 -7.98 -1.04 14.55
N SER A 64 -7.22 -0.30 13.74
CA SER A 64 -7.30 -0.30 12.28
C SER A 64 -6.64 -1.52 11.64
N PHE A 65 -5.73 -2.19 12.34
CA PHE A 65 -5.15 -3.45 11.90
C PHE A 65 -6.19 -4.57 12.02
N LYS A 66 -6.60 -5.12 10.87
CA LYS A 66 -7.65 -6.15 10.78
C LYS A 66 -7.15 -7.33 9.94
N PRO A 67 -6.25 -8.17 10.48
CA PRO A 67 -5.82 -9.37 9.78
C PRO A 67 -7.00 -10.33 9.57
N SER A 68 -6.92 -11.12 8.52
CA SER A 68 -7.92 -12.09 8.08
C SER A 68 -7.19 -13.38 7.66
N ASP A 69 -7.65 -14.07 6.61
CA ASP A 69 -6.93 -15.20 6.05
C ASP A 69 -5.66 -14.79 5.31
N TYR A 70 -4.75 -15.76 5.11
CA TYR A 70 -3.44 -15.54 4.50
C TYR A 70 -3.52 -14.83 3.15
N ARG A 71 -4.37 -15.32 2.23
CA ARG A 71 -4.50 -14.73 0.90
C ARG A 71 -5.01 -13.29 0.98
N ARG A 72 -6.04 -13.05 1.79
CA ARG A 72 -6.60 -11.71 1.95
C ARG A 72 -5.62 -10.74 2.58
N ASN A 73 -4.78 -11.23 3.49
CA ASN A 73 -3.71 -10.42 4.07
C ASN A 73 -2.64 -10.07 3.04
N LEU A 74 -2.22 -11.02 2.20
CA LEU A 74 -1.30 -10.71 1.08
C LEU A 74 -1.89 -9.65 0.14
N VAL A 75 -3.18 -9.73 -0.20
CA VAL A 75 -3.84 -8.71 -1.01
C VAL A 75 -3.78 -7.33 -0.35
N LYS A 76 -4.04 -7.24 0.97
CA LYS A 76 -3.92 -5.97 1.72
C LYS A 76 -2.49 -5.45 1.76
N ALA A 77 -1.52 -6.34 2.01
CA ALA A 77 -0.11 -6.00 2.03
C ALA A 77 0.34 -5.46 0.66
N THR A 78 0.00 -6.14 -0.43
CA THR A 78 0.34 -5.68 -1.79
C THR A 78 -0.36 -4.37 -2.14
N ALA A 79 -1.61 -4.15 -1.69
CA ALA A 79 -2.29 -2.86 -1.88
C ALA A 79 -1.59 -1.71 -1.12
N LEU A 80 -1.05 -1.97 0.08
CA LEU A 80 -0.23 -1.00 0.82
C LEU A 80 1.12 -0.74 0.12
N LEU A 81 1.77 -1.77 -0.42
CA LEU A 81 2.98 -1.60 -1.22
C LEU A 81 2.71 -0.82 -2.51
N LEU A 82 1.55 -1.04 -3.15
CA LEU A 82 1.12 -0.24 -4.29
C LEU A 82 0.95 1.23 -3.89
N ALA A 83 0.36 1.51 -2.73
CA ALA A 83 0.25 2.87 -2.21
C ALA A 83 1.63 3.53 -2.00
N GLU A 84 2.60 2.77 -1.47
CA GLU A 84 3.99 3.23 -1.27
C GLU A 84 4.69 3.51 -2.60
N LEU A 85 4.53 2.64 -3.60
CA LEU A 85 5.06 2.87 -4.94
C LEU A 85 4.43 4.11 -5.59
N GLU A 86 3.10 4.25 -5.52
CA GLU A 86 2.40 5.43 -6.03
C GLU A 86 2.89 6.72 -5.35
N ARG A 87 3.21 6.66 -4.04
CA ARG A 87 3.81 7.77 -3.28
C ARG A 87 5.19 8.15 -3.82
N ILE A 88 6.05 7.15 -3.99
CA ILE A 88 7.41 7.33 -4.54
C ILE A 88 7.33 7.92 -5.95
N ASP A 89 6.48 7.36 -6.81
CA ASP A 89 6.30 7.80 -8.19
C ASP A 89 5.82 9.26 -8.28
N ARG A 90 4.96 9.72 -7.36
CA ARG A 90 4.54 11.13 -7.27
C ARG A 90 5.66 12.07 -6.82
N GLN A 91 6.63 11.59 -6.04
CA GLN A 91 7.76 12.38 -5.55
C GLN A 91 8.94 12.40 -6.53
N GLN A 92 8.98 11.47 -7.48
CA GLN A 92 10.01 11.50 -8.53
C GLN A 92 9.75 12.65 -9.50
N PRO A 93 10.76 13.50 -9.79
CA PRO A 93 10.64 14.48 -10.86
C PRO A 93 10.36 13.76 -12.18
N CYS A 94 9.55 14.36 -13.06
CA CYS A 94 9.50 13.91 -14.44
C CYS A 94 10.93 13.97 -15.01
N GLU A 95 11.53 12.83 -15.33
CA GLU A 95 12.85 12.77 -15.95
C GLU A 95 12.84 13.60 -17.25
N GLY A 96 13.43 14.81 -17.19
CA GLY A 96 13.40 15.76 -18.30
C GLY A 96 14.10 17.10 -18.03
N GLU A 97 14.20 17.57 -16.79
CA GLU A 97 14.94 18.81 -16.49
C GLU A 97 16.38 18.50 -16.04
N THR A 98 17.22 18.16 -17.01
CA THR A 98 18.67 18.35 -16.86
C THR A 98 18.99 19.82 -17.18
N THR A 99 18.99 20.68 -16.16
CA THR A 99 19.47 22.06 -16.32
C THR A 99 20.99 22.01 -16.48
N LYS A 100 21.47 22.33 -17.68
CA LYS A 100 22.86 22.75 -17.93
C LYS A 100 23.08 24.16 -17.44
#